data_AF-A0A2E6W5F9-F1
#
_entry.id   AF-A0A2E6W5F9-F1
#
_cell.length_a   1.000
_cell.length_b   1.000
_cell.length_c   1.000
_cell.angle_alpha   90.00
_cell.angle_beta   90.00
_cell.angle_gamma   90.00
#
_symmetry.space_group_name_H-M   'P 1'
#
loop_
_entity.id
_entity.type
_entity.pdbx_description
1 polymer ?
#
loop_
_entity_poly.entity_id
_entity_poly.type
_entity_poly.pdbx_seq_one_letter_code
_entity_poly.pdbx_strand_id
1 'polypeptide(L)' 'MGPYSNYVQQKRAERIATIMLRVQDPDAKRIWRCHLANLANNETDYNARVAALYGEKTWNQYIGM' A
#
# COMPACT_ATOMS: atom_id res chain seq x y z
N MET A 1 -8.44 0.29 5.39
CA MET A 1 -7.11 0.90 5.61
C MET A 1 -7.20 1.69 6.90
N GLY A 2 -6.40 1.37 7.93
CA GLY A 2 -6.43 2.07 9.22
C GLY A 2 -5.71 3.43 9.15
N PRO A 3 -5.62 4.20 10.25
CA PRO A 3 -4.88 5.47 10.23
C PRO A 3 -3.41 5.26 9.87
N TYR A 4 -2.77 6.31 9.35
CA TYR A 4 -1.34 6.26 9.08
C TYR A 4 -0.56 5.88 10.33
N SER A 5 0.44 5.02 10.16
CA SER A 5 1.32 4.60 11.25
C SER A 5 2.70 4.30 10.68
N ASN A 6 3.70 5.05 11.15
CA ASN A 6 5.12 4.81 10.80
C ASN A 6 5.52 3.36 11.07
N TYR A 7 5.08 2.79 12.19
CA TYR A 7 5.33 1.40 12.55
C TYR A 7 4.77 0.42 11.51
N VAL A 8 3.54 0.66 11.04
CA VAL A 8 2.90 -0.21 10.03
C VAL A 8 3.60 -0.09 8.68
N GLN A 9 4.01 1.12 8.28
CA GLN A 9 4.75 1.33 7.03
C GLN A 9 6.12 0.66 7.09
N GLN A 10 6.84 0.79 8.21
CA GLN A 10 8.13 0.14 8.43
C GLN A 10 8.01 -1.39 8.38
N LYS A 11 7.02 -1.97 9.08
CA LYS A 11 6.75 -3.42 9.01
C LYS A 11 6.44 -3.91 7.60
N ARG A 12 5.77 -3.09 6.78
CA ARG A 12 5.51 -3.43 5.37
C ARG A 12 6.79 -3.39 4.55
N ALA A 13 7.64 -2.38 4.76
CA ALA A 13 8.94 -2.29 4.10
C ALA A 13 9.82 -3.51 4.39
N GLU A 14 9.93 -3.90 5.67
CA GLU A 14 10.71 -5.06 6.11
C GLU A 14 10.21 -6.37 5.49
N ARG A 15 8.88 -6.56 5.41
CA ARG A 15 8.28 -7.73 4.77
C ARG A 15 8.57 -7.78 3.27
N ILE A 16 8.44 -6.65 2.57
CA ILE A 16 8.73 -6.58 1.13
C ILE A 16 10.22 -6.85 0.88
N ALA A 17 11.11 -6.26 1.68
CA ALA A 17 12.54 -6.52 1.60
C ALA A 17 12.85 -8.02 1.80
N THR A 18 12.22 -8.66 2.79
CA THR A 18 12.37 -10.12 3.03
C THR A 18 11.92 -10.96 1.82
N ILE A 19 10.81 -10.59 1.18
CA ILE A 19 10.31 -11.28 -0.01
C ILE A 19 11.29 -11.10 -1.18
N MET A 20 11.83 -9.89 -1.37
CA MET A 20 12.78 -9.58 -2.45
C MET A 20 14.11 -10.34 -2.34
N LEU A 21 14.50 -10.79 -1.15
CA LEU A 21 15.66 -11.65 -0.95
C LEU A 21 15.43 -13.09 -1.46
N ARG A 22 14.17 -13.52 -1.54
CA ARG A 22 13.79 -14.91 -1.87
C ARG A 22 13.21 -15.06 -3.27
N VAL A 23 12.65 -14.00 -3.84
CA VAL A 23 12.04 -14.02 -5.17
C VAL A 23 13.13 -14.17 -6.24
N GLN A 24 13.00 -15.22 -7.05
CA GLN A 24 13.90 -15.49 -8.19
C GLN A 24 13.31 -14.98 -9.50
N ASP A 25 11.98 -14.96 -9.62
CA ASP A 25 11.28 -14.44 -10.79
C ASP A 25 11.51 -12.91 -10.96
N PRO A 26 12.10 -12.47 -12.08
CA PRO A 26 12.37 -11.06 -12.34
C PRO A 26 11.10 -10.19 -12.36
N ASP A 27 9.98 -10.71 -12.84
CA ASP A 27 8.72 -9.96 -12.92
C ASP A 27 8.09 -9.77 -11.55
N ALA A 28 8.05 -10.82 -10.73
CA ALA A 28 7.68 -10.69 -9.32
C ALA A 28 8.58 -9.67 -8.60
N LYS A 29 9.89 -9.67 -8.86
CA LYS A 29 10.82 -8.70 -8.27
C LYS A 29 10.51 -7.27 -8.67
N ARG A 30 10.12 -7.04 -9.93
CA ARG A 30 9.66 -5.74 -10.43
C ARG A 30 8.40 -5.28 -9.72
N ILE A 31 7.41 -6.16 -9.56
CA ILE A 31 6.16 -5.86 -8.86
C ILE A 31 6.42 -5.49 -7.38
N TRP A 32 7.25 -6.26 -6.68
CA TRP A 32 7.60 -5.96 -5.28
C TRP A 32 8.38 -4.64 -5.12
N ARG A 33 9.25 -4.29 -6.08
CA ARG A 33 9.89 -2.96 -6.12
C ARG A 33 8.88 -1.83 -6.27
N CYS A 34 7.88 -1.99 -7.14
CA CYS A 34 6.80 -1.01 -7.28
C CYS A 34 6.02 -0.85 -5.96
N HIS A 35 5.71 -1.95 -5.27
CA HIS A 35 5.06 -1.88 -3.95
C HIS A 35 5.92 -1.15 -2.90
N LEU A 36 7.23 -1.38 -2.90
CA LEU A 36 8.14 -0.70 -1.98
C LEU A 36 8.21 0.81 -2.24
N ALA A 37 8.35 1.21 -3.51
CA ALA A 37 8.36 2.62 -3.91
C ALA A 37 7.03 3.32 -3.60
N ASN A 38 5.93 2.56 -3.60
CA ASN A 38 4.59 3.02 -3.27
C ASN A 38 4.25 2.88 -1.77
N LEU A 39 5.21 2.74 -0.87
CA LEU A 39 4.95 2.97 0.55
C LEU A 39 4.73 4.47 0.82
N ALA A 40 3.93 4.79 1.82
CA ALA A 40 3.69 6.19 2.19
C ALA A 40 4.81 6.63 3.14
N ASN A 41 5.46 7.75 2.85
CA ASN A 41 6.57 8.27 3.64
C ASN A 41 6.11 9.19 4.78
N ASN A 42 4.88 9.68 4.69
CA ASN A 42 4.24 10.51 5.69
C ASN A 42 2.71 10.31 5.63
N GLU A 43 2.01 10.89 6.61
CA GLU A 43 0.55 10.81 6.71
C GLU A 43 -0.17 11.47 5.53
N THR A 44 0.36 12.57 5.00
CA THR A 44 -0.20 13.27 3.84
C THR A 44 -0.22 12.38 2.60
N ASP A 45 0.88 11.70 2.28
CA ASP A 45 0.97 10.76 1.16
C ASP A 45 -0.01 9.60 1.32
N TYR A 46 -0.17 9.12 2.57
CA TYR A 46 -1.11 8.07 2.88
C TYR A 46 -2.55 8.52 2.69
N ASN A 47 -2.91 9.67 3.25
CA ASN A 47 -4.25 10.23 3.20
C ASN A 47 -4.62 10.62 1.77
N ALA A 48 -3.68 11.17 0.98
CA ALA A 48 -3.88 11.44 -0.45
C ALA A 48 -4.17 10.17 -1.25
N ARG A 49 -3.45 9.06 -0.98
CA ARG A 49 -3.73 7.76 -1.61
C ARG A 49 -5.05 7.16 -1.17
N VAL A 50 -5.40 7.26 0.12
CA VAL A 50 -6.70 6.82 0.64
C VAL A 50 -7.81 7.64 -0.03
N ALA A 51 -7.67 8.95 -0.13
CA ALA A 51 -8.60 9.83 -0.82
C ALA A 51 -8.68 9.54 -2.33
N ALA A 52 -7.58 9.21 -3.01
CA ALA A 52 -7.65 8.80 -4.41
C ALA A 52 -8.37 7.45 -4.59
N LEU A 53 -8.14 6.48 -3.69
CA LEU A 53 -8.72 5.14 -3.78
C LEU A 53 -10.19 5.07 -3.32
N TYR A 54 -10.58 5.91 -2.37
CA TYR A 54 -11.87 5.87 -1.70
C TYR A 54 -12.64 7.19 -1.74
N GLY A 55 -12.02 8.31 -2.09
CA GLY A 55 -12.66 9.63 -2.13
C GLY A 55 -13.54 9.86 -3.35
N GLU A 56 -13.28 9.16 -4.47
CA GLU A 56 -14.23 9.08 -5.59
C GLU A 56 -15.32 8.02 -5.38
N LYS A 57 -15.13 7.12 -4.40
CA LYS A 57 -16.16 6.20 -3.98
C LYS A 57 -17.06 6.92 -2.99
N THR A 58 -18.09 7.58 -3.52
CA THR A 58 -19.41 7.40 -2.90
C THR A 58 -19.53 5.90 -2.66
N TRP A 59 -19.38 5.48 -1.41
CA TRP A 59 -19.69 4.13 -1.00
C TRP A 59 -21.08 3.86 -1.56
N ASN A 60 -21.16 3.05 -2.61
CA ASN A 60 -22.45 2.70 -3.20
C ASN A 60 -23.30 2.17 -2.04
N GLN A 61 -24.25 2.99 -1.61
CA GLN A 61 -25.36 2.67 -0.72
C GLN A 61 -26.28 1.58 -1.31
N TYR A 62 -25.80 0.81 -2.27
CA TYR A 62 -26.52 -0.14 -3.13
C TYR A 62 -26.00 -1.58 -3.02
N ILE A 63 -25.34 -1.94 -1.92
CA ILE A 63 -25.29 -3.35 -1.47
C ILE A 63 -25.97 -3.39 -0.11
N GLY A 64 -27.29 -3.19 -0.15
CA GLY A 64 -28.14 -3.04 1.02
C GLY A 64 -29.58 -2.66 0.66
N MET A 65 -30.13 -3.22 -0.43
CA MET A 65 -31.58 -3.36 -0.66
C MET A 65 -31.83 -4.70 -1.33
#